data_AF-A0A936GET5-F1
#
_entry.id   AF-A0A936GET5-F1
#
_cell.length_a   1.000
_cell.length_b   1.000
_cell.length_c   1.000
_cell.angle_alpha   90.00
_cell.angle_beta   90.00
_cell.angle_gamma   90.00
#
_symmetry.space_group_name_H-M   'P 1'
#
loop_
_entity.id
_entity.type
_entity.pdbx_description
1 polymer ?
#
loop_
_entity_poly.entity_id
_entity_poly.type
_entity_poly.pdbx_seq_one_letter_code
_entity_poly.pdbx_strand_id
1 'polypeptide(L)'
;MFHTYGIPEQRDSSISVNSTGTYSVTATDNFGFVSSDTVQVLYPTYTIGADTVFVCAGDSIELSVQDVPIGYGYLWNRTDTTPTLWAKAEGWNTLIVSDINGCKKS
;
A
#
# COMPACT_ATOMS: atom_id res chain seq x y z
N MET A 1 27.58 -16.40 6.42
CA MET A 1 27.04 -15.47 7.45
C MET A 1 26.35 -14.35 6.68
N PHE A 2 25.02 -14.23 6.74
CA PHE A 2 24.26 -13.26 5.92
C PHE A 2 24.22 -11.90 6.64
N HIS A 3 24.45 -10.80 5.92
CA HIS A 3 24.25 -9.43 6.44
C HIS A 3 23.38 -8.67 5.45
N THR A 4 22.13 -8.40 5.82
CA THR A 4 21.22 -7.49 5.11
C THR A 4 21.41 -6.09 5.67
N TYR A 5 21.81 -5.12 4.83
CA TYR A 5 21.81 -3.71 5.22
C TYR A 5 20.44 -3.10 4.86
N GLY A 6 19.65 -2.85 5.91
CA GLY A 6 18.30 -2.30 5.87
C GLY A 6 17.62 -2.31 7.24
N ILE A 7 18.13 -3.13 8.16
CA ILE A 7 17.83 -3.17 9.60
C ILE A 7 19.14 -3.62 10.25
N PRO A 8 19.69 -2.96 11.30
CA PRO A 8 20.96 -3.38 11.87
C PRO A 8 20.81 -4.81 12.43
N GLU A 9 21.59 -5.74 11.88
CA GLU A 9 21.88 -7.07 12.44
C GLU A 9 20.78 -8.16 12.42
N GLN A 10 19.94 -8.26 11.39
CA GLN A 10 19.12 -9.47 11.23
C GLN A 10 19.85 -10.56 10.43
N ARG A 11 20.19 -11.68 11.10
CA ARG A 11 20.73 -12.90 10.46
C ARG A 11 19.67 -14.00 10.33
N ASP A 12 18.51 -13.63 9.80
CA ASP A 12 17.44 -14.59 9.49
C ASP A 12 17.40 -14.89 7.99
N SER A 13 16.92 -16.09 7.65
CA SER A 13 16.65 -16.48 6.27
C SER A 13 15.40 -15.80 5.67
N SER A 14 14.73 -14.95 6.45
CA SER A 14 13.52 -14.25 6.06
C SER A 14 13.41 -12.91 6.77
N ILE A 15 12.89 -11.90 6.07
CA ILE A 15 12.53 -10.60 6.62
C ILE A 15 11.04 -10.38 6.40
N SER A 16 10.34 -9.78 7.37
CA SER A 16 8.98 -9.28 7.17
C SER A 16 9.05 -7.78 6.94
N VAL A 17 8.62 -7.34 5.77
CA VAL A 17 8.59 -5.94 5.37
C VAL A 17 7.16 -5.41 5.47
N ASN A 18 7.02 -4.12 5.77
CA ASN A 18 5.71 -3.46 5.92
C ASN A 18 5.68 -2.07 5.28
N SER A 19 6.70 -1.71 4.51
CA SER A 19 6.84 -0.42 3.86
C SER A 19 7.38 -0.56 2.45
N THR A 20 7.01 0.40 1.59
CA THR A 20 7.53 0.46 0.22
C THR A 20 9.02 0.77 0.29
N GLY A 21 9.82 0.01 -0.46
CA GLY A 21 11.26 0.20 -0.46
C GLY A 21 12.00 -0.86 -1.25
N THR A 22 13.30 -0.63 -1.42
CA THR A 22 14.22 -1.61 -1.99
C THR A 22 14.92 -2.34 -0.84
N TYR A 23 14.80 -3.66 -0.84
CA TYR A 23 15.45 -4.53 0.13
C TYR A 23 16.59 -5.27 -0.56
N SER A 24 17.73 -5.36 0.12
CA SER A 24 18.93 -6.03 -0.39
C SER A 24 19.39 -7.10 0.59
N VAL A 25 19.67 -8.29 0.07
CA VAL A 25 20.33 -9.36 0.80
C VAL A 25 21.78 -9.45 0.35
N THR A 26 22.70 -9.57 1.30
CA THR A 26 24.10 -9.84 1.03
C THR A 26 24.53 -11.10 1.76
N ALA A 27 25.08 -12.03 1.00
CA ALA A 27 25.62 -13.29 1.49
C ALA A 27 27.14 -13.25 1.38
N THR A 28 27.82 -13.57 2.48
CA THR A 28 29.26 -13.77 2.51
C THR A 28 29.55 -15.23 2.82
N ASP A 29 30.33 -15.87 1.94
CA ASP A 29 30.79 -17.25 2.14
C ASP A 29 31.97 -17.31 3.13
N ASN A 30 32.42 -18.53 3.44
CA ASN A 30 33.52 -18.76 4.38
C ASN A 30 34.91 -18.40 3.81
N PHE A 31 34.99 -18.13 2.50
CA PHE A 31 36.20 -17.71 1.81
C PHE A 31 36.26 -16.19 1.60
N GLY A 32 35.24 -15.45 2.05
CA GLY A 32 35.14 -14.00 1.96
C GLY A 32 34.52 -13.48 0.66
N PHE A 33 34.00 -14.35 -0.22
CA PHE A 33 33.25 -13.91 -1.39
C PHE A 33 31.88 -13.38 -0.98
N VAL A 34 31.51 -12.26 -1.59
CA VAL A 34 30.25 -11.57 -1.32
C VAL A 34 29.36 -11.63 -2.55
N SER A 35 28.12 -12.05 -2.37
CA SER A 35 27.06 -11.99 -3.37
C SER A 35 25.89 -11.19 -2.82
N SER A 36 25.23 -10.41 -3.67
CA SER A 36 24.07 -9.61 -3.28
C SER A 36 22.92 -9.77 -4.26
N ASP A 37 21.69 -9.70 -3.75
CA ASP A 37 20.46 -9.67 -4.54
C ASP A 37 19.52 -8.59 -4.00
N THR A 38 18.71 -8.00 -4.86
CA THR A 38 17.82 -6.89 -4.52
C THR A 38 16.39 -7.13 -4.99
N VAL A 39 15.43 -6.73 -4.16
CA VAL A 39 14.00 -6.79 -4.46
C VAL A 39 13.34 -5.46 -4.15
N GLN A 40 12.45 -5.02 -5.04
CA GLN A 40 11.61 -3.87 -4.82
C GLN A 40 10.25 -4.32 -4.29
N VAL A 41 9.85 -3.75 -3.16
CA VAL A 41 8.53 -3.99 -2.55
C VAL A 41 7.72 -2.71 -2.65
N LEU A 42 6.53 -2.81 -3.23
CA LEU A 42 5.61 -1.69 -3.44
C LEU A 42 4.31 -1.98 -2.71
N TYR A 43 3.95 -1.12 -1.75
CA TYR A 43 2.61 -1.10 -1.16
C TYR A 43 1.73 -0.08 -1.90
N PRO A 44 0.43 -0.34 -2.03
CA PRO A 44 -0.50 0.63 -2.59
C PRO A 44 -0.51 1.92 -1.76
N THR A 45 -0.05 3.00 -2.38
CA THR A 45 -0.33 4.36 -1.92
C THR A 45 -1.58 4.84 -2.64
N TYR A 46 -2.48 5.48 -1.91
CA TYR A 46 -3.61 6.21 -2.47
C TYR A 46 -4.07 7.23 -1.43
N THR A 47 -4.76 8.25 -1.91
CA THR A 47 -5.47 9.22 -1.09
C THR A 47 -6.88 9.40 -1.64
N ILE A 48 -7.84 9.74 -0.79
CA ILE A 48 -9.23 10.03 -1.19
C ILE A 48 -9.57 11.51 -0.97
N GLY A 49 -8.55 12.35 -0.72
CA GLY A 49 -8.71 13.73 -0.28
C GLY A 49 -8.69 13.83 1.24
N ALA A 50 -9.46 14.76 1.79
CA ALA A 50 -9.52 14.98 3.23
C ALA A 50 -10.34 13.88 3.95
N ASP A 51 -9.80 13.34 5.04
CA ASP A 51 -10.45 12.29 5.85
C ASP A 51 -11.73 12.77 6.56
N THR A 52 -11.89 14.08 6.71
CA THR A 52 -13.08 14.70 7.31
C THR A 52 -13.43 15.95 6.54
N VAL A 53 -14.65 15.99 6.00
CA VAL A 53 -15.16 17.16 5.28
C VAL A 53 -16.51 17.55 5.87
N PHE A 54 -16.68 18.85 6.10
CA PHE A 54 -17.96 19.42 6.51
C PHE A 54 -18.76 19.79 5.25
N VAL A 55 -19.89 19.11 5.06
CA VAL A 55 -20.81 19.33 3.96
C VAL A 55 -22.11 19.89 4.53
N CYS A 56 -22.66 20.93 3.90
CA CYS A 56 -23.93 21.51 4.34
C CYS A 56 -25.08 20.51 4.11
N ALA A 57 -26.14 20.62 4.91
CA ALA A 57 -27.30 19.74 4.76
C ALA A 57 -27.92 19.89 3.36
N GLY A 58 -27.98 18.79 2.61
CA GLY A 58 -28.48 18.75 1.23
C GLY A 58 -27.41 18.86 0.15
N ASP A 59 -26.18 19.22 0.51
CA ASP A 59 -25.05 19.18 -0.42
C ASP A 59 -24.44 17.78 -0.49
N SER A 60 -23.74 17.51 -1.59
CA SER A 60 -22.97 16.28 -1.78
C SER A 60 -21.54 16.60 -2.15
N ILE A 61 -20.62 15.77 -1.67
CA ILE A 61 -19.21 15.85 -2.04
C ILE A 61 -18.82 14.64 -2.88
N GLU A 62 -18.00 14.89 -3.91
CA GLU A 62 -17.34 13.82 -4.66
C GLU A 62 -16.04 13.44 -3.95
N LEU A 63 -15.98 12.19 -3.49
CA LEU A 63 -14.74 11.54 -3.07
C LEU A 63 -14.10 10.96 -4.33
N SER A 64 -12.83 11.28 -4.59
CA SER A 64 -12.09 10.72 -5.72
C SER A 64 -10.83 10.04 -5.22
N VAL A 65 -10.60 8.80 -5.66
CA VAL A 65 -9.35 8.10 -5.33
C VAL A 65 -8.24 8.62 -6.25
N GLN A 66 -7.15 9.10 -5.65
CA GLN A 66 -5.97 9.60 -6.35
C GLN A 66 -4.73 8.77 -6.00
N ASP A 67 -3.72 8.87 -6.87
CA ASP A 67 -2.41 8.22 -6.75
C ASP A 67 -2.43 6.69 -6.70
N VAL A 68 -3.50 6.07 -7.21
CA VAL A 68 -3.64 4.61 -7.23
C VAL A 68 -2.84 4.03 -8.40
N PRO A 69 -2.01 2.99 -8.18
CA PRO A 69 -1.30 2.34 -9.27
C PRO A 69 -2.26 1.66 -10.27
N ILE A 70 -1.80 1.51 -11.51
CA ILE A 70 -2.57 0.83 -12.57
C ILE A 70 -2.84 -0.62 -12.16
N GLY A 71 -4.06 -1.11 -12.41
CA GLY A 71 -4.44 -2.51 -12.16
C GLY A 71 -5.04 -2.77 -10.78
N TYR A 72 -5.33 -1.72 -10.01
CA TYR A 72 -6.09 -1.81 -8.78
C TYR A 72 -7.59 -1.58 -9.03
N GLY A 73 -8.42 -2.32 -8.32
CA GLY A 73 -9.87 -2.14 -8.22
C GLY A 73 -10.28 -1.43 -6.94
N TYR A 74 -11.50 -0.91 -6.94
CA TYR A 74 -12.10 -0.15 -5.85
C TYR A 74 -13.35 -0.84 -5.34
N LEU A 75 -13.63 -0.68 -4.06
CA LEU A 75 -14.89 -1.09 -3.45
C LEU A 75 -15.29 -0.11 -2.36
N TRP A 76 -16.17 0.82 -2.72
CA TRP A 76 -16.83 1.75 -1.82
C TRP A 76 -18.05 1.09 -1.18
N ASN A 77 -18.19 1.23 0.14
CA ASN A 77 -19.34 0.79 0.92
C ASN A 77 -19.82 -0.64 0.60
N ARG A 78 -18.90 -1.52 0.15
CA ARG A 78 -19.14 -2.91 -0.29
C ARG A 78 -19.96 -3.08 -1.57
N THR A 79 -20.32 -2.02 -2.28
CA THR A 79 -21.25 -2.09 -3.43
C THR A 79 -20.76 -1.41 -4.69
N ASP A 80 -20.01 -0.31 -4.57
CA ASP A 80 -19.63 0.51 -5.72
C ASP A 80 -18.14 0.34 -6.05
N THR A 81 -17.81 0.10 -7.32
CA THR A 81 -16.45 -0.19 -7.79
C THR A 81 -15.87 0.93 -8.65
N THR A 82 -16.51 2.09 -8.68
CA THR A 82 -16.03 3.25 -9.44
C THR A 82 -14.92 4.00 -8.69
N PRO A 83 -14.04 4.73 -9.40
CA PRO A 83 -12.95 5.49 -8.77
C PRO A 83 -13.44 6.77 -8.06
N THR A 84 -14.72 7.10 -8.15
CA THR A 84 -15.35 8.24 -7.46
C THR A 84 -16.60 7.81 -6.71
N LEU A 85 -16.93 8.52 -5.63
CA LEU A 85 -18.15 8.28 -4.86
C LEU A 85 -18.77 9.61 -4.46
N TRP A 86 -20.06 9.78 -4.74
CA TRP A 86 -20.82 10.92 -4.25
C TRP A 86 -21.35 10.63 -2.85
N ALA A 87 -20.75 11.22 -1.83
CA ALA A 87 -21.23 11.16 -0.46
C ALA A 87 -22.38 12.17 -0.30
N LYS A 88 -23.60 11.65 -0.09
CA LYS A 88 -24.86 12.42 -0.05
C LYS A 88 -25.49 12.49 1.34
N ALA A 89 -25.00 11.69 2.28
CA ALA A 89 -25.53 11.59 3.62
C ALA A 89 -24.39 11.62 4.63
N GLU A 90 -24.70 12.09 5.84
CA GLU A 90 -23.79 12.00 6.97
C GLU A 90 -23.44 10.54 7.27
N GLY A 91 -22.20 10.32 7.69
CA GLY A 91 -21.70 9.00 8.05
C GLY A 91 -20.37 8.66 7.40
N TRP A 92 -19.92 7.45 7.67
CA TRP A 92 -18.64 6.93 7.22
C TRP A 92 -18.79 6.28 5.84
N ASN A 93 -17.94 6.69 4.90
CA ASN A 93 -17.73 5.96 3.66
C ASN A 93 -16.46 5.12 3.81
N THR A 94 -16.54 3.83 3.48
CA THR A 94 -15.40 2.92 3.53
C THR A 94 -14.94 2.59 2.12
N LEU A 95 -13.64 2.71 1.85
CA LEU A 95 -13.02 2.26 0.62
C LEU A 95 -12.18 1.02 0.88
N ILE A 96 -12.19 0.08 -0.05
CA ILE A 96 -11.18 -0.96 -0.14
C ILE A 96 -10.56 -0.87 -1.53
N VAL A 97 -9.24 -0.74 -1.58
CA VAL A 97 -8.45 -0.77 -2.82
C VAL A 97 -7.72 -2.10 -2.88
N SER A 98 -7.82 -2.80 -4.01
CA SER A 98 -7.22 -4.14 -4.16
C SER A 98 -6.56 -4.37 -5.51
N ASP A 99 -5.42 -5.05 -5.55
CA ASP A 99 -4.78 -5.44 -6.80
C ASP A 99 -5.30 -6.79 -7.34
N ILE A 100 -4.84 -7.14 -8.55
CA ILE A 100 -5.12 -8.42 -9.21
C ILE A 100 -4.55 -9.64 -8.46
N ASN A 101 -3.54 -9.44 -7.61
CA ASN A 101 -2.90 -10.49 -6.83
C ASN A 101 -3.57 -10.70 -5.45
N GLY A 102 -4.60 -9.92 -5.13
CA GLY A 102 -5.36 -10.00 -3.89
C GLY A 102 -4.82 -9.18 -2.72
N CYS A 103 -3.81 -8.31 -2.93
CA CYS A 103 -3.38 -7.35 -1.93
C CYS A 103 -4.48 -6.31 -1.70
N LYS A 104 -4.82 -6.04 -0.43
CA LYS A 104 -5.90 -5.11 -0.06
C LYS A 104 -5.41 -4.04 0.90
N LYS A 105 -5.93 -2.84 0.75
CA LYS A 105 -5.79 -1.73 1.69
C LYS A 105 -7.15 -1.05 1.85
N SER A 106 -7.51 -0.71 3.08
CA SER A 106 -8.80 -0.12 3.46
C SER A 106 -8.58 1.14 4.28
#